data_AF-A0A1Q7W733-F1
#
_entry.id   AF-A0A1Q7W733-F1
#
_cell.length_a   1.000
_cell.length_b   1.000
_cell.length_c   1.000
_cell.angle_alpha   90.00
_cell.angle_beta   90.00
_cell.angle_gamma   90.00
#
_symmetry.space_group_name_H-M   'P 1'
#
loop_
_entity.id
_entity.type
_entity.pdbx_description
1 polymer ?
#
loop_
_entity_poly.entity_id
_entity_poly.type
_entity_poly.pdbx_seq_one_letter_code
_entity_poly.pdbx_strand_id
1 'polypeptide(L)' 'MKTFYDSLSEKDRRRYAAIEVAKLGHGGTDYIALVLGCDPKTIRHGQREIETLPPDTRERIRRKGGDASGA' A
#
# COMPACT_ATOMS: atom_id res chain seq x y z
N MET A 1 -6.35 -5.72 -9.48
CA MET A 1 -6.28 -5.28 -8.06
C MET A 1 -6.55 -6.43 -7.09
N LYS A 2 -7.74 -7.03 -7.12
CA LYS A 2 -8.12 -8.10 -6.18
C LYS A 2 -7.18 -9.32 -6.22
N THR A 3 -6.80 -9.80 -7.40
CA THR A 3 -5.83 -10.92 -7.53
C THR A 3 -4.48 -10.63 -6.90
N PHE A 4 -4.00 -9.38 -6.99
CA PHE A 4 -2.77 -8.96 -6.32
C PHE A 4 -2.97 -8.97 -4.80
N TYR A 5 -4.06 -8.36 -4.32
CA TYR A 5 -4.43 -8.41 -2.91
C TYR A 5 -4.49 -9.85 -2.38
N ASP A 6 -5.10 -10.78 -3.10
CA ASP A 6 -5.22 -12.18 -2.70
C ASP A 6 -3.85 -12.91 -2.65
N SER A 7 -2.86 -12.45 -3.41
CA SER A 7 -1.50 -12.99 -3.40
C SER A 7 -0.63 -12.47 -2.24
N LEU A 8 -1.09 -11.44 -1.52
CA LEU A 8 -0.33 -10.81 -0.45
C LEU A 8 -0.44 -11.58 0.87
N SER A 9 0.57 -11.41 1.72
CA SER A 9 0.47 -11.79 3.13
C SER A 9 -0.66 -11.03 3.82
N GLU A 10 -1.22 -11.56 4.91
CA GLU A 10 -2.29 -10.88 5.65
C GLU A 10 -1.91 -9.48 6.13
N LYS A 11 -0.65 -9.31 6.55
CA LYS A 11 -0.09 -8.02 6.96
C LYS A 11 -0.07 -7.02 5.80
N ASP A 12 0.37 -7.46 4.63
CA ASP A 12 0.45 -6.60 3.45
C ASP A 12 -0.93 -6.31 2.87
N ARG A 13 -1.86 -7.27 2.94
CA ARG A 13 -3.28 -7.07 2.59
C ARG A 13 -3.90 -5.92 3.38
N ARG A 14 -3.76 -5.93 4.72
CA ARG A 14 -4.30 -4.88 5.59
C ARG A 14 -3.81 -3.48 5.17
N ARG A 15 -2.51 -3.34 4.97
CA ARG A 15 -1.87 -2.07 4.57
C ARG A 15 -2.26 -1.67 3.15
N TYR A 16 -2.30 -2.62 2.23
CA TYR A 16 -2.70 -2.38 0.86
C TYR A 16 -4.14 -1.85 0.82
N ALA A 17 -5.09 -2.50 1.50
CA ALA A 17 -6.47 -2.02 1.58
C ALA A 17 -6.57 -0.60 2.17
N ALA A 18 -5.77 -0.29 3.20
CA ALA A 18 -5.71 1.04 3.79
C ALA A 18 -5.18 2.11 2.81
N ILE A 19 -4.13 1.80 2.03
CA ILE A 19 -3.60 2.68 0.99
C ILE A 19 -4.67 2.98 -0.07
N GLU A 20 -5.42 1.96 -0.47
CA GLU A 20 -6.43 2.10 -1.53
C GLU A 20 -7.62 2.95 -1.08
N VAL A 21 -7.99 2.85 0.21
CA VAL A 21 -8.98 3.76 0.81
C VAL A 21 -8.45 5.20 0.87
N ALA A 22 -7.18 5.40 1.24
CA ALA A 22 -6.58 6.72 1.31
C ALA A 22 -6.62 7.48 -0.03
N LYS A 23 -6.66 6.76 -1.16
CA LYS A 23 -6.79 7.36 -2.50
C LYS A 23 -8.20 7.87 -2.83
N LEU A 24 -9.23 7.35 -2.17
CA LEU A 24 -10.65 7.58 -2.52
C LEU A 24 -11.35 8.62 -1.65
N GLY A 25 -10.76 9.02 -0.52
CA GLY A 25 -11.36 10.00 0.39
C GLY A 25 -12.55 9.44 1.19
N HIS A 26 -13.59 10.23 1.41
CA HIS A 26 -14.73 9.84 2.27
C HIS A 26 -15.56 8.73 1.61
N GLY A 27 -15.94 7.71 2.40
CA GLY A 27 -16.74 6.56 1.92
C GLY A 27 -15.94 5.45 1.23
N GLY A 28 -14.62 5.64 1.01
CA GLY A 28 -13.77 4.62 0.38
C GLY A 28 -13.67 3.31 1.16
N THR A 29 -13.85 3.34 2.48
CA THR A 29 -13.72 2.15 3.35
C THR A 29 -14.71 1.06 3.00
N ASP A 30 -16.01 1.37 2.93
CA ASP A 30 -17.04 0.35 2.68
C ASP A 30 -16.95 -0.16 1.24
N TYR A 31 -16.62 0.74 0.30
CA TYR A 31 -16.39 0.36 -1.10
C TYR A 31 -15.22 -0.61 -1.25
N ILE A 32 -14.05 -0.29 -0.68
CA ILE A 32 -12.87 -1.15 -0.77
C ILE A 32 -13.06 -2.46 0.00
N ALA A 33 -13.74 -2.43 1.15
CA ALA A 33 -14.11 -3.64 1.89
C ALA A 33 -14.93 -4.60 1.03
N LEU A 34 -15.92 -4.08 0.29
CA LEU A 34 -16.72 -4.86 -0.64
C LEU A 34 -15.89 -5.40 -1.81
N VAL A 35 -15.08 -4.55 -2.46
CA VAL A 35 -14.27 -4.93 -3.63
C VAL A 35 -13.23 -6.00 -3.28
N LEU A 36 -12.55 -5.86 -2.14
CA LEU A 36 -11.50 -6.77 -1.69
C LEU A 36 -12.05 -7.95 -0.86
N GLY A 37 -13.32 -7.92 -0.47
CA GLY A 37 -13.95 -8.97 0.33
C GLY A 37 -13.36 -9.08 1.74
N CYS A 38 -13.08 -7.96 2.38
CA CYS A 38 -12.53 -7.91 3.74
C CYS A 38 -13.37 -7.04 4.67
N ASP A 39 -13.22 -7.25 5.99
CA ASP A 39 -13.95 -6.46 6.99
C ASP A 39 -13.41 -5.01 7.02
N PRO A 40 -14.27 -3.97 7.09
CA PRO A 40 -13.83 -2.58 7.29
C PRO A 40 -12.85 -2.38 8.46
N LYS A 41 -12.90 -3.22 9.51
CA LYS A 41 -11.93 -3.24 10.62
C LYS A 41 -10.52 -3.61 10.16
N THR A 42 -10.39 -4.51 9.19
CA THR A 42 -9.11 -4.89 8.56
C THR A 42 -8.43 -3.69 7.92
N ILE A 43 -9.22 -2.84 7.25
CA ILE A 43 -8.75 -1.58 6.64
C ILE A 43 -8.32 -0.60 7.72
N ARG A 44 -9.17 -0.36 8.74
CA ARG A 44 -8.84 0.55 9.85
C ARG A 44 -7.57 0.13 10.60
N HIS A 45 -7.36 -1.18 10.74
CA HIS A 45 -6.11 -1.70 11.30
C HIS A 45 -4.92 -1.39 10.39
N GLY A 46 -5.04 -1.60 9.08
CA GLY A 46 -4.02 -1.23 8.12
C GLY A 46 -3.67 0.27 8.15
N GLN A 47 -4.65 1.15 8.33
CA GLN A 47 -4.43 2.60 8.46
C GLN A 47 -3.53 2.92 9.66
N ARG A 48 -3.87 2.36 10.83
CA ARG A 48 -3.04 2.48 12.05
C ARG A 48 -1.64 1.91 11.86
N GLU A 49 -1.52 0.76 11.19
CA GLU A 49 -0.21 0.17 10.93
C GLU A 49 0.66 1.09 10.07
N ILE A 50 0.10 1.73 9.04
CA ILE A 50 0.84 2.65 8.17
C ILE A 50 1.32 3.88 8.93
N GLU A 51 0.48 4.44 9.81
CA GLU A 51 0.84 5.58 10.65
C GLU A 51 1.99 5.27 11.62
N THR A 52 2.13 4.00 12.01
CA THR A 52 3.18 3.53 12.93
C THR A 52 4.39 2.91 12.24
N LEU A 53 4.42 2.88 10.90
CA LEU A 53 5.57 2.34 10.19
C LEU A 53 6.80 3.21 10.49
N PRO A 54 7.95 2.60 10.82
CA PRO A 54 9.19 3.35 10.88
C PRO A 54 9.45 4.01 9.52
N PRO A 55 10.03 5.23 9.49
CA PRO A 55 10.41 5.87 8.25
C PRO A 55 11.28 4.93 7.43
N ASP A 56 11.12 4.97 6.09
CA ASP A 56 11.87 4.09 5.20
C ASP A 56 13.37 4.35 5.36
N THR A 57 14.06 3.45 6.06
CA THR A 57 15.51 3.51 6.28
C THR A 57 16.28 2.88 5.13
N ARG A 58 15.60 2.39 4.09
CA ARG A 58 16.27 1.83 2.91
C ARG A 58 16.90 2.98 2.13
N GLU A 59 18.23 3.04 2.15
CA GLU A 59 19.00 3.93 1.29
C GLU A 59 18.46 3.86 -0.15
N ARG A 60 18.21 5.01 -0.76
CA ARG A 60 17.73 5.14 -2.15
C ARG A 60 18.51 4.16 -3.05
N ILE A 61 17.84 3.13 -3.55
CA ILE A 61 18.44 2.06 -4.37
C ILE A 61 18.89 2.55 -5.76
N ARG A 62 18.63 3.82 -6.11
CA ARG A 62 19.03 4.35 -7.41
C ARG A 62 20.53 4.66 -7.45
N ARG A 63 21.30 3.82 -8.14
CA ARG A 63 22.63 4.18 -8.65
C ARG A 63 22.50 5.23 -9.77
N LYS A 64 23.44 6.17 -9.81
CA LYS A 64 23.58 7.17 -10.88
C LYS A 64 23.60 6.46 -12.24
N GLY A 65 22.73 6.85 -13.17
CA GLY A 65 22.75 6.33 -14.54
C GLY A 65 24.07 6.74 -15.20
N GLY A 66 24.72 5.80 -15.88
CA GLY A 66 25.99 6.04 -16.56
C GLY A 66 25.84 7.18 -17.57
N ASP A 67 26.72 8.18 -17.45
CA ASP A 67 26.84 9.27 -18.40
C ASP A 67 27.20 8.67 -19.77
N ALA A 68 26.29 8.76 -20.74
CA ALA A 68 26.54 8.41 -22.13
C ALA A 68 27.40 9.52 -22.74
N SER A 69 28.72 9.45 -22.54
CA SER A 69 29.67 10.28 -23.31
C SER A 69 29.93 9.60 -24.66
N GLY A 70 29.06 9.91 -25.61
CA GLY A 70 29.45 9.93 -27.02
C GLY A 70 29.95 11.34 -27.35
N ALA A 71 31.25 11.47 -27.61
CA ALA A 71 31.89 12.50 -28.45
C ALA A 71 33.37 12.12 -28.61
#